data_AF-A0AAN6IMJ8-F1
#
_entry.id   AF-A0AAN6IMJ8-F1
#
_cell.length_a   1.000
_cell.length_b   1.000
_cell.length_c   1.000
_cell.angle_alpha   90.00
_cell.angle_beta   90.00
_cell.angle_gamma   90.00
#
_symmetry.space_group_name_H-M   'P 1'
#
loop_
_entity.id
_entity.type
_entity.pdbx_description
1 polymer ?
#
loop_
_entity_poly.entity_id
_entity_poly.type
_entity_poly.pdbx_seq_one_letter_code
_entity_poly.pdbx_strand_id
1 'polypeptide(L)'
;MAEYLDQKKIQKLLSSHVPDIDEVLVDYIQGYLNDAAAAIATTGERDANEDPVEDLIRPMLEDACSSGAKVSDLCSKFSQMLMDVEQNADTQAKSKLAKLAAPVNMAAQLAQINKATKAAQGTTDLAHAKGRSVATQVDIKKLRKAEARIAAKLEKRGIKSRYEASKLLNENPLDDDDLLMKVNPVLDYTSTRDKVKDVKLDNFDISFSGKRILTNSNLHMVYGRRYGLIGRNGIGKSTLLRNIAYRELAVPTYISILFVEQEMAGDDTPAIRSVLKADIFREQLLRDEAAINKVLKSLDEPSPLDDRGEVMSKHDIEAKKNELGDQLNSIMTKLTDIESDKAEAK
;
A
#
# COMPACT_ATOMS: atom_id res chain seq x y z
N MET A 1 -2.80 20.99 -18.20
CA MET A 1 -1.59 21.23 -17.39
C MET A 1 -0.79 22.31 -18.10
N ALA A 2 -0.09 23.20 -17.38
CA ALA A 2 0.78 24.17 -18.04
C ALA A 2 1.97 23.45 -18.69
N GLU A 3 2.27 23.76 -19.94
CA GLU A 3 3.45 23.25 -20.62
C GLU A 3 4.63 24.18 -20.30
N TYR A 4 5.60 23.65 -19.54
CA TYR A 4 6.83 24.35 -19.15
C TYR A 4 7.95 24.13 -20.17
N LEU A 5 7.86 23.06 -20.96
CA LEU A 5 8.80 22.71 -22.01
C LEU A 5 8.10 22.55 -23.36
N ASP A 6 8.79 22.92 -24.45
CA ASP A 6 8.29 22.74 -25.81
C ASP A 6 8.32 21.24 -26.20
N GLN A 7 7.15 20.61 -26.15
CA GLN A 7 6.96 19.19 -26.47
C GLN A 7 7.40 18.85 -27.90
N LYS A 8 7.19 19.75 -28.88
CA LYS A 8 7.59 19.51 -30.27
C LYS A 8 9.11 19.48 -30.42
N LYS A 9 9.82 20.26 -29.61
CA LYS A 9 11.29 20.25 -29.57
C LYS A 9 11.79 18.93 -28.97
N ILE A 10 11.18 18.44 -27.90
CA ILE A 10 11.52 17.15 -27.28
C ILE A 10 11.25 15.99 -28.26
N GLN A 11 10.10 15.98 -28.92
CA GLN A 11 9.76 14.96 -29.91
C GLN A 11 10.78 14.90 -31.06
N LYS A 12 11.17 16.05 -31.61
CA LYS A 12 12.19 16.12 -32.67
C LYS A 12 13.57 15.65 -32.20
N LEU A 13 13.94 15.92 -30.95
CA LEU A 13 15.20 15.44 -30.38
C LEU A 13 15.18 13.92 -30.23
N LEU A 14 14.10 13.36 -29.69
CA LEU A 14 13.92 11.91 -29.57
C LEU A 14 13.93 11.23 -30.94
N SER A 15 13.12 11.69 -31.89
CA SER A 15 13.00 11.08 -33.22
C SER A 15 14.28 11.19 -34.07
N SER A 16 15.14 12.17 -33.81
CA SER A 16 16.41 12.34 -34.54
C SER A 16 17.54 11.46 -34.01
N HIS A 17 17.54 11.14 -32.72
CA HIS A 17 18.61 10.36 -32.09
C HIS A 17 18.21 8.89 -31.90
N VAL A 18 16.92 8.60 -31.73
CA VAL A 18 16.34 7.26 -31.57
C VAL A 18 15.14 7.11 -32.52
N PRO A 19 15.34 6.66 -33.76
CA PRO A 19 14.26 6.57 -34.76
C PRO A 19 13.27 5.42 -34.49
N ASP A 20 13.68 4.36 -33.78
CA ASP A 20 12.88 3.16 -33.52
C ASP A 20 12.16 3.17 -32.15
N ILE A 21 12.07 4.34 -31.50
CA ILE A 21 11.42 4.45 -30.18
C ILE A 21 9.90 4.34 -30.29
N ASP A 22 9.28 3.61 -29.36
CA ASP A 22 7.83 3.48 -29.26
C ASP A 22 7.18 4.85 -28.95
N GLU A 23 6.05 5.14 -29.58
CA GLU A 23 5.28 6.39 -29.40
C GLU A 23 4.87 6.56 -27.92
N VAL A 24 4.54 5.45 -27.25
CA VAL A 24 4.19 5.45 -25.82
C VAL A 24 5.35 5.92 -24.94
N LEU A 25 6.58 5.51 -25.28
CA LEU A 25 7.78 5.93 -24.54
C LEU A 25 8.09 7.42 -24.79
N VAL A 26 7.87 7.89 -26.01
CA VAL A 26 8.03 9.31 -26.36
C VAL A 26 7.08 10.19 -25.57
N ASP A 27 5.79 9.84 -25.53
CA ASP A 27 4.77 10.56 -24.77
C ASP A 27 5.09 10.56 -23.27
N TYR A 28 5.53 9.41 -22.75
CA TYR A 28 5.93 9.29 -21.36
C TYR A 28 7.13 10.17 -21.01
N ILE A 29 8.20 10.15 -21.82
CA ILE A 29 9.39 10.99 -21.59
C ILE A 29 9.04 12.47 -21.67
N GLN A 30 8.20 12.88 -22.63
CA GLN A 30 7.72 14.27 -22.74
C GLN A 30 6.94 14.71 -21.50
N GLY A 31 5.97 13.90 -21.07
CA GLY A 31 5.19 14.17 -19.87
C GLY A 31 6.06 14.25 -18.62
N TYR A 32 6.98 13.30 -18.46
CA TYR A 32 7.88 13.24 -17.32
C TYR A 32 8.83 14.45 -17.25
N LEU A 33 9.41 14.86 -18.37
CA LEU A 33 10.25 16.07 -18.44
C LEU A 33 9.45 17.33 -18.13
N ASN A 34 8.21 17.42 -18.63
CA ASN A 34 7.34 18.56 -18.34
C ASN A 34 6.94 18.63 -16.87
N ASP A 35 6.65 17.49 -16.24
CA ASP A 35 6.35 17.41 -14.80
C ASP A 35 7.58 17.75 -13.94
N ALA A 36 8.77 17.31 -14.35
CA ALA A 36 10.03 17.70 -13.71
C ALA A 36 10.27 19.21 -13.82
N ALA A 37 10.06 19.80 -15.00
CA ALA A 37 10.15 21.24 -15.21
C ALA A 37 9.11 22.02 -14.39
N ALA A 38 7.87 21.52 -14.31
CA ALA A 38 6.82 22.11 -13.48
C ALA A 38 7.17 22.10 -12.00
N ALA A 39 7.76 21.00 -11.52
CA ALA A 39 8.24 20.88 -10.14
C ALA A 39 9.33 21.94 -9.86
N ILE A 40 10.37 22.00 -10.69
CA ILE A 40 11.47 22.97 -10.58
C ILE A 40 10.95 24.42 -10.62
N ALA A 41 10.03 24.72 -11.53
CA ALA A 41 9.45 26.06 -11.63
C ALA A 41 8.63 26.46 -10.40
N THR A 42 8.11 25.50 -9.64
CA THR A 42 7.30 25.75 -8.44
C THR A 42 8.14 25.81 -7.17
N THR A 43 9.12 24.92 -7.02
CA THR A 43 9.98 24.83 -5.83
C THR A 43 11.18 25.77 -5.90
N GLY A 44 11.61 26.17 -7.11
CA GLY A 44 12.80 26.98 -7.33
C GLY A 44 14.12 26.23 -7.09
N GLU A 45 14.06 24.96 -6.68
CA GLU A 45 15.21 24.11 -6.41
C GLU A 45 15.01 22.75 -7.09
N ARG A 46 16.08 22.25 -7.72
CA ARG A 46 16.17 20.87 -8.17
C ARG A 46 16.54 19.98 -6.97
N ASP A 47 15.82 18.88 -6.76
CA ASP A 47 16.19 17.90 -5.74
C ASP A 47 17.59 17.36 -6.03
N ALA A 48 18.57 17.70 -5.18
CA ALA A 48 19.98 17.34 -5.40
C ALA A 48 20.25 15.82 -5.36
N ASN A 49 19.28 15.03 -4.88
CA ASN A 49 19.38 13.59 -4.69
C ASN A 49 18.71 12.77 -5.80
N GLU A 50 17.94 13.40 -6.69
CA GLU A 50 17.26 12.72 -7.81
C GLU A 50 17.51 13.51 -9.09
N ASP A 51 18.25 12.92 -10.04
CA ASP A 51 18.33 13.47 -11.37
C ASP A 51 17.32 12.73 -12.26
N PRO A 52 16.15 13.34 -12.56
CA PRO A 52 15.09 12.66 -13.31
C PRO A 52 15.55 12.15 -14.68
N VAL A 53 16.55 12.81 -15.29
CA VAL A 53 17.06 12.43 -16.60
C VAL A 53 17.97 11.21 -16.49
N GLU A 54 18.89 11.20 -15.53
CA GLU A 54 19.86 10.12 -15.34
C GLU A 54 19.24 8.87 -14.70
N ASP A 55 18.35 9.04 -13.73
CA ASP A 55 17.82 7.92 -12.95
C ASP A 55 16.76 7.11 -13.71
N LEU A 56 16.06 7.75 -14.67
CA LEU A 56 14.88 7.15 -15.29
C LEU A 56 14.89 7.23 -16.82
N ILE A 57 15.21 8.39 -17.40
CA ILE A 57 15.19 8.56 -18.86
C ILE A 57 16.39 7.85 -19.50
N ARG A 58 17.60 7.97 -18.95
CA ARG A 58 18.81 7.33 -19.51
C ARG A 58 18.67 5.81 -19.63
N PRO A 59 18.29 5.05 -18.57
CA PRO A 59 18.12 3.60 -18.68
C PRO A 59 17.08 3.20 -19.74
N MET A 60 15.96 3.94 -19.83
CA MET A 60 14.92 3.68 -20.84
C MET A 60 15.43 3.91 -22.27
N LEU A 61 16.26 4.94 -22.46
CA LEU A 61 16.85 5.24 -23.77
C LEU A 61 18.00 4.28 -24.13
N GLU A 62 18.75 3.79 -23.15
CA GLU A 62 19.80 2.77 -23.37
C GLU A 62 19.19 1.42 -23.75
N ASP A 63 18.08 1.01 -23.12
CA ASP A 63 17.36 -0.21 -23.52
C ASP A 63 16.73 -0.07 -24.91
N ALA A 64 16.24 1.13 -25.27
CA ALA A 64 15.65 1.40 -26.58
C ALA A 64 16.69 1.59 -27.70
N CYS A 65 17.96 1.86 -27.38
CA CYS A 65 18.97 2.25 -28.36
C CYS A 65 20.31 1.55 -28.14
N SER A 66 20.83 0.89 -29.18
CA SER A 66 22.14 0.21 -29.16
C SER A 66 23.35 1.17 -29.17
N SER A 67 23.13 2.49 -29.32
CA SER A 67 24.20 3.49 -29.46
C SER A 67 24.27 4.43 -28.25
N GLY A 68 25.03 4.03 -27.23
CA GLY A 68 25.16 4.79 -25.97
C GLY A 68 25.67 6.23 -26.11
N ALA A 69 26.49 6.53 -27.12
CA ALA A 69 26.99 7.89 -27.36
C ALA A 69 25.89 8.89 -27.77
N LYS A 70 24.86 8.43 -28.51
CA LYS A 70 23.71 9.29 -28.87
C LYS A 70 22.80 9.52 -27.67
N VAL A 71 22.73 8.56 -26.74
CA VAL A 71 21.92 8.65 -25.52
C VAL A 71 22.51 9.66 -24.55
N SER A 72 23.84 9.67 -24.35
CA SER A 72 24.49 10.68 -23.50
C SER A 72 24.29 12.10 -24.02
N ASP A 73 24.36 12.29 -25.35
CA ASP A 73 24.12 13.58 -25.97
C ASP A 73 22.67 14.06 -25.80
N LEU A 74 21.70 13.15 -25.88
CA LEU A 74 20.30 13.46 -25.56
C LEU A 74 20.09 13.82 -24.10
N CYS A 75 20.63 13.03 -23.18
CA CYS A 75 20.48 13.26 -21.75
C CYS A 75 21.08 14.61 -21.34
N SER A 76 22.24 14.96 -21.88
CA SER A 76 22.86 16.28 -21.64
C SER A 76 21.97 17.44 -22.13
N LYS A 77 21.31 17.31 -23.29
CA LYS A 77 20.36 18.31 -23.80
C LYS A 77 19.11 18.42 -22.92
N PHE A 78 18.57 17.31 -22.42
CA PHE A 78 17.43 17.35 -21.50
C PHE A 78 17.81 17.99 -20.17
N SER A 79 18.98 17.67 -19.63
CA SER A 79 19.50 18.31 -18.42
C SER A 79 19.73 19.81 -18.60
N GLN A 80 20.24 20.25 -19.76
CA GLN A 80 20.35 21.67 -20.10
C GLN A 80 18.98 22.36 -20.16
N MET A 81 17.98 21.73 -20.79
CA MET A 81 16.62 22.28 -20.85
C MET A 81 16.00 22.45 -19.45
N LEU A 82 16.28 21.54 -18.51
CA LEU A 82 15.84 21.67 -17.12
C LEU A 82 16.60 22.77 -16.36
N MET A 83 17.91 22.91 -16.60
CA MET A 83 18.71 24.00 -16.02
C MET A 83 18.25 25.39 -16.49
N ASP A 84 17.83 25.53 -17.76
CA ASP A 84 17.28 26.78 -18.28
C ASP A 84 15.98 27.16 -17.55
N VAL A 85 15.14 26.17 -17.21
CA VAL A 85 13.91 26.41 -16.42
C VAL A 85 14.26 26.87 -15.00
N GLU A 86 15.25 26.26 -14.37
CA GLU A 86 15.74 26.63 -13.04
C GLU A 86 16.26 28.07 -13.00
N GLN A 87 17.13 28.45 -13.95
CA GLN A 87 17.66 29.81 -14.04
C GLN A 87 16.56 30.87 -14.27
N ASN A 88 15.55 30.53 -15.08
CA ASN A 88 14.41 31.41 -15.32
C ASN A 88 13.53 31.55 -14.06
N ALA A 89 13.33 30.48 -13.29
CA ALA A 89 12.60 30.51 -12.02
C ALA A 89 13.31 31.40 -10.99
N ASP A 90 14.63 31.27 -10.88
CA ASP A 90 15.50 32.09 -10.02
C ASP A 90 15.44 33.58 -10.36
N THR A 91 15.43 33.89 -11.66
CA THR A 91 15.37 35.26 -12.17
C THR A 91 14.01 35.89 -11.88
N GLN A 92 12.91 35.12 -11.99
CA GLN A 92 11.59 35.58 -11.59
C GLN A 92 11.44 35.74 -10.07
N ALA A 93 12.01 34.84 -9.28
CA ALA A 93 12.04 34.94 -7.81
C ALA A 93 12.79 36.21 -7.36
N LYS A 94 13.93 36.53 -7.99
CA LYS A 94 14.69 37.77 -7.73
C LYS A 94 13.94 39.03 -8.13
N SER A 95 13.12 38.99 -9.19
CA SER A 95 12.30 40.14 -9.62
C SER A 95 11.10 40.45 -8.70
N LYS A 96 10.63 39.48 -7.92
CA LYS A 96 9.49 39.61 -6.97
C LYS A 96 9.91 39.88 -5.52
N LEU A 97 11.18 40.16 -5.24
CA LEU A 97 11.63 40.63 -3.93
C LEU A 97 11.25 42.11 -3.72
N ALA A 98 9.97 42.38 -3.50
CA ALA A 98 9.53 43.61 -2.87
C ALA A 98 9.99 43.59 -1.40
N LYS A 99 10.67 44.67 -0.97
CA LYS A 99 11.19 44.87 0.39
C LYS A 99 10.13 44.53 1.45
N LEU A 100 10.47 43.69 2.42
CA LEU A 100 9.67 43.48 3.63
C LEU A 100 9.52 44.82 4.38
N ALA A 101 8.34 45.43 4.32
CA ALA A 101 7.96 46.52 5.21
C ALA A 101 7.44 45.92 6.53
N ALA A 102 8.27 46.02 7.56
CA ALA A 102 8.06 45.66 8.97
C ALA A 102 8.19 44.16 9.35
N PRO A 103 8.93 43.86 10.45
CA PRO A 103 9.01 42.51 10.99
C PRO A 103 7.69 42.12 11.68
N VAL A 104 7.12 40.98 11.28
CA VAL A 104 5.96 40.38 11.95
C VAL A 104 6.37 39.88 13.33
N ASN A 105 5.96 40.62 14.36
CA ASN A 105 6.29 40.32 15.75
C ASN A 105 5.29 39.31 16.34
N MET A 106 5.57 38.01 16.17
CA MET A 106 4.73 36.88 16.61
C MET A 106 4.47 36.81 18.13
N ALA A 107 5.14 37.64 18.94
CA ALA A 107 4.92 37.73 20.38
C ALA A 107 3.54 38.30 20.75
N ALA A 108 2.98 39.21 19.94
CA ALA A 108 1.70 39.85 20.25
C ALA A 108 0.49 38.93 19.98
N GLN A 109 0.61 37.98 19.05
CA GLN A 109 -0.48 37.09 18.66
C GLN A 109 -0.61 35.88 19.60
N LEU A 110 0.50 35.45 20.23
CA LEU A 110 0.51 34.41 21.26
C LEU A 110 -0.06 34.88 22.61
N ALA A 111 -0.06 36.19 22.88
CA ALA A 111 -0.61 36.75 24.12
C ALA A 111 -2.15 36.71 24.17
N GLN A 112 -2.84 36.76 23.02
CA GLN A 112 -4.30 36.69 22.96
C GLN A 112 -4.84 35.26 23.09
N ILE A 113 -4.11 34.26 22.57
CA ILE A 113 -4.54 32.86 22.63
C ILE A 113 -4.42 32.30 24.07
N ASN A 114 -3.40 32.73 24.82
CA ASN A 114 -3.15 32.27 26.20
C ASN A 114 -4.13 32.82 27.26
N LYS A 115 -4.99 33.79 26.91
CA LYS A 115 -6.02 34.32 27.83
C LYS A 115 -7.30 33.49 27.81
N ALA A 116 -7.58 32.78 26.71
CA ALA A 116 -8.76 31.94 26.56
C ALA A 116 -8.60 30.53 27.17
N THR A 117 -7.36 30.04 27.33
CA THR A 117 -7.06 28.72 27.89
C THR A 117 -6.72 28.71 29.38
N LYS A 118 -6.59 29.88 30.04
CA LYS A 118 -6.35 30.00 31.48
C LYS A 118 -7.62 30.00 32.36
N ALA A 119 -8.81 29.99 31.78
CA ALA A 119 -10.08 30.01 32.52
C ALA A 119 -10.71 28.62 32.71
N ALA A 120 -10.18 27.57 32.09
CA ALA A 120 -10.68 26.21 32.21
C ALA A 120 -9.56 25.24 32.59
N GLN A 121 -9.62 24.80 33.84
CA GLN A 121 -8.90 23.66 34.43
C GLN A 121 -7.53 23.96 35.05
N GLY A 122 -7.45 23.62 36.33
CA GLY A 122 -6.36 23.90 37.24
C GLY A 122 -5.08 23.12 36.95
N THR A 123 -3.97 23.80 37.22
CA THR A 123 -2.82 23.30 37.98
C THR A 123 -2.33 21.89 37.66
N THR A 124 -1.36 21.79 36.76
CA THR A 124 -0.10 21.06 37.04
C THR A 124 1.03 21.75 36.29
N ASP A 125 1.87 22.47 37.01
CA ASP A 125 3.15 22.98 36.52
C ASP A 125 4.07 21.81 36.15
N LEU A 126 4.52 21.78 34.90
CA LEU A 126 5.65 20.96 34.49
C LEU A 126 6.66 21.83 33.74
N ALA A 127 7.26 22.74 34.49
CA ALA A 127 8.42 23.50 34.04
C ALA A 127 9.66 22.99 34.79
N HIS A 128 10.72 22.70 34.02
CA HIS A 128 12.11 22.47 34.42
C HIS A 128 12.53 21.04 34.78
N ALA A 129 12.84 20.25 33.75
CA ALA A 129 13.96 19.33 33.82
C ALA A 129 14.88 19.54 32.60
N LYS A 130 16.16 19.72 32.91
CA LYS A 130 17.24 20.20 32.06
C LYS A 130 17.61 19.24 30.93
N GLY A 131 18.05 19.83 29.83
CA GLY A 131 18.92 19.30 28.78
C GLY A 131 19.30 17.81 28.83
N ARG A 132 18.64 17.03 27.99
CA ARG A 132 19.25 15.88 27.32
C ARG A 132 18.43 15.61 26.06
N SER A 133 19.06 15.65 24.90
CA SER A 133 18.43 15.24 23.64
C SER A 133 17.99 13.78 23.79
N VAL A 134 16.68 13.56 23.82
CA VAL A 134 16.11 12.22 23.78
C VAL A 134 16.10 11.81 22.32
N ALA A 135 16.95 10.85 21.98
CA ALA A 135 16.90 10.16 20.71
C ALA A 135 15.48 9.61 20.49
N THR A 136 14.88 9.99 19.37
CA THR A 136 13.58 9.54 18.88
C THR A 136 13.67 8.10 18.40
N GLN A 137 13.90 7.14 19.30
CA GLN A 137 13.63 5.74 19.06
C GLN A 137 12.90 5.16 20.25
N VAL A 138 11.64 4.79 20.01
CA VAL A 138 10.77 4.18 21.01
C VAL A 138 11.09 2.69 21.05
N ASP A 139 11.74 2.25 22.13
CA ASP A 139 11.94 0.83 22.44
C ASP A 139 10.56 0.15 22.62
N ILE A 140 10.14 -0.62 21.61
CA ILE A 140 8.83 -1.28 21.54
C ILE A 140 8.58 -2.17 22.78
N LYS A 141 9.63 -2.81 23.31
CA LYS A 141 9.54 -3.65 24.52
C LYS A 141 9.27 -2.85 25.80
N LYS A 142 9.78 -1.62 25.92
CA LYS A 142 9.56 -0.76 27.10
C LYS A 142 8.17 -0.12 27.05
N LEU A 143 7.70 0.23 25.86
CA LEU A 143 6.35 0.75 25.63
C LEU A 143 5.28 -0.27 26.06
N ARG A 144 5.39 -1.52 25.59
CA ARG A 144 4.47 -2.62 25.96
C ARG A 144 4.38 -2.85 27.47
N LYS A 145 5.52 -2.79 28.18
CA LYS A 145 5.56 -2.97 29.64
C LYS A 145 4.94 -1.79 30.38
N ALA A 146 5.03 -0.58 29.84
CA ALA A 146 4.39 0.61 30.41
C ALA A 146 2.87 0.57 30.20
N GLU A 147 2.40 0.21 29.01
CA GLU A 147 0.97 0.14 28.70
C GLU A 147 0.27 -1.00 29.44
N ALA A 148 0.88 -2.17 29.56
CA ALA A 148 0.33 -3.27 30.37
C ALA A 148 0.13 -2.86 31.85
N ARG A 149 1.03 -2.02 32.38
CA ARG A 149 0.89 -1.47 33.75
C ARG A 149 -0.22 -0.43 33.84
N ILE A 150 -0.45 0.35 32.79
CA ILE A 150 -1.53 1.35 32.73
C ILE A 150 -2.89 0.64 32.60
N ALA A 151 -2.99 -0.37 31.73
CA ALA A 151 -4.17 -1.21 31.57
C ALA A 151 -4.56 -1.92 32.88
N ALA A 152 -3.62 -2.59 33.54
CA ALA A 152 -3.87 -3.25 34.82
C ALA A 152 -4.28 -2.27 35.95
N LYS A 153 -3.85 -1.00 35.88
CA LYS A 153 -4.29 0.05 36.82
C LYS A 153 -5.69 0.59 36.51
N LEU A 154 -6.05 0.70 35.24
CA LEU A 154 -7.37 1.14 34.79
C LEU A 154 -8.44 0.08 35.10
N GLU A 155 -8.10 -1.19 34.91
CA GLU A 155 -8.98 -2.33 35.22
C GLU A 155 -9.27 -2.42 36.73
N LYS A 156 -8.24 -2.25 37.57
CA LYS A 156 -8.41 -2.18 39.04
C LYS A 156 -9.23 -0.99 39.52
N ARG A 157 -9.36 0.07 38.71
CA ARG A 157 -10.14 1.27 39.04
C ARG A 157 -11.59 1.19 38.54
N GLY A 158 -11.99 0.11 37.87
CA GLY A 158 -13.38 -0.12 37.45
C GLY A 158 -13.92 0.89 36.42
N ILE A 159 -13.06 1.74 35.85
CA ILE A 159 -13.45 2.72 34.84
C ILE A 159 -13.48 1.99 33.50
N LYS A 160 -14.67 1.53 33.06
CA LYS A 160 -14.93 1.06 31.68
C LYS A 160 -14.97 2.26 30.70
N SER A 161 -13.94 3.09 30.70
CA SER A 161 -13.68 3.97 29.56
C SER A 161 -12.80 3.18 28.61
N ARG A 162 -13.32 2.87 27.41
CA ARG A 162 -12.59 2.20 26.34
C ARG A 162 -11.34 3.01 26.03
N TYR A 163 -10.22 2.61 26.63
CA TYR A 163 -8.91 3.19 26.37
C TYR A 163 -8.46 2.70 25.00
N GLU A 164 -8.64 3.53 23.96
CA GLU A 164 -8.36 3.22 22.55
C GLU A 164 -6.86 3.05 22.23
N ALA A 165 -5.96 3.16 23.21
CA ALA A 165 -4.52 2.98 22.96
C ALA A 165 -4.12 1.52 22.71
N SER A 166 -4.92 0.54 23.16
CA SER A 166 -4.66 -0.88 22.83
C SER A 166 -4.95 -1.22 21.37
N LYS A 167 -5.62 -0.33 20.62
CA LYS A 167 -5.92 -0.52 19.20
C LYS A 167 -4.70 -0.35 18.29
N LEU A 168 -3.60 0.23 18.80
CA LEU A 168 -2.34 0.41 18.07
C LEU A 168 -1.33 -0.74 18.26
N LEU A 169 -1.57 -1.64 19.23
CA LEU A 169 -0.72 -2.82 19.46
C LEU A 169 -1.37 -4.13 19.01
N ASN A 170 -2.68 -4.10 18.77
CA ASN A 170 -3.43 -5.19 18.14
C ASN A 170 -3.47 -5.03 16.62
N GLU A 171 -2.52 -4.30 16.01
CA GLU A 171 -2.12 -4.60 14.64
C GLU A 171 -1.30 -5.89 14.70
N ASN A 172 -2.01 -7.00 14.95
CA ASN A 172 -1.52 -8.26 14.45
C ASN A 172 -1.46 -8.09 12.93
N PRO A 173 -0.40 -8.55 12.24
CA PRO A 173 -0.42 -8.70 10.78
C PRO A 173 -1.48 -9.71 10.28
N LEU A 174 -2.47 -10.05 11.12
CA LEU A 174 -3.56 -11.00 10.89
C LEU A 174 -4.88 -10.33 10.45
N ASP A 175 -4.96 -8.99 10.32
CA ASP A 175 -6.18 -8.33 9.84
C ASP A 175 -6.17 -8.05 8.32
N ASP A 176 -4.99 -8.06 7.67
CA ASP A 176 -4.88 -7.85 6.21
C ASP A 176 -5.32 -9.08 5.42
N ASP A 177 -4.97 -10.30 5.86
CA ASP A 177 -5.38 -11.54 5.22
C ASP A 177 -6.91 -11.74 5.30
N ASP A 178 -7.50 -11.46 6.47
CA ASP A 178 -8.96 -11.50 6.68
C ASP A 178 -9.68 -10.46 5.81
N LEU A 179 -9.09 -9.27 5.62
CA LEU A 179 -9.58 -8.26 4.69
C LEU A 179 -9.47 -8.75 3.24
N LEU A 180 -8.32 -9.29 2.84
CA LEU A 180 -8.11 -9.80 1.49
C LEU A 180 -9.09 -10.93 1.17
N MET A 181 -9.39 -11.78 2.14
CA MET A 181 -10.33 -12.89 1.98
C MET A 181 -11.77 -12.40 1.80
N LYS A 182 -12.21 -11.42 2.61
CA LYS A 182 -13.52 -10.77 2.44
C LYS A 182 -13.66 -10.11 1.08
N VAL A 183 -12.56 -9.52 0.61
CA VAL A 183 -12.52 -8.76 -0.62
C VAL A 183 -12.41 -9.69 -1.84
N ASN A 184 -11.73 -10.83 -1.75
CA ASN A 184 -11.44 -11.69 -2.90
C ASN A 184 -12.12 -13.07 -2.79
N PRO A 185 -13.47 -13.18 -2.84
CA PRO A 185 -14.17 -14.44 -2.56
C PRO A 185 -13.67 -15.63 -3.39
N VAL A 186 -13.73 -16.84 -2.81
CA VAL A 186 -13.42 -18.11 -3.50
C VAL A 186 -14.13 -18.13 -4.85
N LEU A 187 -13.36 -18.17 -5.92
CA LEU A 187 -13.90 -18.22 -7.27
C LEU A 187 -14.53 -19.59 -7.49
N ASP A 188 -15.84 -19.59 -7.71
CA ASP A 188 -16.48 -20.74 -8.33
C ASP A 188 -16.05 -20.78 -9.80
N TYR A 189 -15.01 -21.58 -10.08
CA TYR A 189 -14.41 -21.74 -11.40
C TYR A 189 -15.42 -22.22 -12.45
N THR A 190 -16.54 -22.83 -12.04
CA THR A 190 -17.60 -23.27 -12.95
C THR A 190 -18.45 -22.11 -13.46
N SER A 191 -18.73 -21.13 -12.60
CA SER A 191 -19.59 -19.97 -12.91
C SER A 191 -18.88 -18.81 -13.62
N THR A 192 -17.55 -18.90 -13.76
CA THR A 192 -16.69 -17.80 -14.24
C THR A 192 -16.13 -18.02 -15.64
N ARG A 193 -16.36 -19.19 -16.24
CA ARG A 193 -15.84 -19.54 -17.58
C ARG A 193 -16.31 -18.60 -18.70
N ASP A 194 -17.57 -18.17 -18.68
CA ASP A 194 -18.16 -17.35 -19.74
C ASP A 194 -18.14 -15.84 -19.45
N LYS A 195 -17.51 -15.42 -18.34
CA LYS A 195 -17.45 -14.00 -17.96
C LYS A 195 -16.26 -13.31 -18.61
N VAL A 196 -16.46 -12.05 -19.01
CA VAL A 196 -15.40 -11.20 -19.57
C VAL A 196 -14.35 -10.93 -18.48
N LYS A 197 -13.10 -11.32 -18.73
CA LYS A 197 -12.00 -11.19 -17.77
C LYS A 197 -11.25 -9.86 -17.85
N ASP A 198 -11.66 -8.98 -18.75
CA ASP A 198 -11.09 -7.64 -18.89
C ASP A 198 -11.53 -6.74 -17.72
N VAL A 199 -10.60 -5.95 -17.19
CA VAL A 199 -10.87 -4.99 -16.12
C VAL A 199 -10.94 -3.59 -16.72
N LYS A 200 -12.09 -2.92 -16.55
CA LYS A 200 -12.32 -1.54 -16.97
C LYS A 200 -12.68 -0.71 -15.75
N LEU A 201 -11.88 0.30 -15.47
CA LEU A 201 -12.10 1.28 -14.41
C LEU A 201 -12.16 2.65 -15.05
N ASP A 202 -13.34 3.26 -15.08
CA ASP A 202 -13.56 4.56 -15.70
C ASP A 202 -13.82 5.62 -14.63
N ASN A 203 -13.28 6.82 -14.85
CA ASN A 203 -13.47 8.03 -14.05
C ASN A 203 -13.24 7.82 -12.54
N PHE A 204 -12.11 7.21 -12.18
CA PHE A 204 -11.76 7.01 -10.78
C PHE A 204 -10.78 8.08 -10.27
N ASP A 205 -10.95 8.41 -8.99
CA ASP A 205 -10.08 9.30 -8.22
C ASP A 205 -9.41 8.50 -7.11
N ILE A 206 -8.12 8.72 -6.88
CA ILE A 206 -7.40 8.15 -5.73
C ILE A 206 -6.82 9.29 -4.91
N SER A 207 -7.12 9.29 -3.62
CA SER A 207 -6.56 10.24 -2.66
C SER A 207 -5.89 9.50 -1.51
N PHE A 208 -4.71 9.96 -1.11
CA PHE A 208 -3.97 9.43 0.03
C PHE A 208 -3.61 10.56 0.98
N SER A 209 -3.96 10.42 2.26
CA SER A 209 -3.67 11.41 3.32
C SER A 209 -4.06 12.85 2.94
N GLY A 210 -5.22 13.01 2.27
CA GLY A 210 -5.74 14.31 1.84
C GLY A 210 -5.13 14.87 0.55
N LYS A 211 -4.11 14.21 -0.03
CA LYS A 211 -3.56 14.56 -1.34
C LYS A 211 -4.23 13.74 -2.43
N ARG A 212 -4.80 14.40 -3.44
CA ARG A 212 -5.29 13.72 -4.66
C ARG A 212 -4.08 13.25 -5.47
N ILE A 213 -3.97 11.95 -5.68
CA ILE A 213 -2.90 11.31 -6.46
C ILE A 213 -3.37 11.17 -7.91
N LEU A 214 -4.53 10.57 -8.11
CA LEU A 214 -5.15 10.39 -9.43
C LEU A 214 -6.51 11.10 -9.44
N THR A 215 -6.82 11.74 -10.56
CA THR A 215 -8.10 12.45 -10.77
C THR A 215 -8.65 12.17 -12.15
N ASN A 216 -9.93 11.81 -12.26
CA ASN A 216 -10.62 11.47 -13.52
C ASN A 216 -9.80 10.51 -14.40
N SER A 217 -9.23 9.48 -13.78
CA SER A 217 -8.36 8.53 -14.46
C SER A 217 -9.16 7.34 -14.99
N ASN A 218 -8.69 6.78 -16.11
CA ASN A 218 -9.26 5.58 -16.72
C ASN A 218 -8.17 4.50 -16.79
N LEU A 219 -8.50 3.26 -16.44
CA LEU A 219 -7.61 2.11 -16.51
C LEU A 219 -8.32 0.95 -17.19
N HIS A 220 -7.74 0.46 -18.28
CA HIS A 220 -8.24 -0.70 -19.01
C HIS A 220 -7.16 -1.78 -19.10
N MET A 221 -7.43 -2.93 -18.49
CA MET A 221 -6.54 -4.09 -18.51
C MET A 221 -7.23 -5.25 -19.22
N VAL A 222 -6.72 -5.60 -20.40
CA VAL A 222 -7.15 -6.77 -21.17
C VAL A 222 -6.56 -8.05 -20.59
N TYR A 223 -7.38 -9.09 -20.49
CA TYR A 223 -6.97 -10.40 -20.01
C TYR A 223 -5.83 -11.01 -20.85
N GLY A 224 -4.90 -11.69 -20.18
CA GLY A 224 -3.75 -12.34 -20.81
C GLY A 224 -2.59 -11.41 -21.15
N ARG A 225 -2.70 -10.10 -20.88
CA ARG A 225 -1.61 -9.14 -21.06
C ARG A 225 -0.86 -8.87 -19.76
N ARG A 226 0.40 -8.48 -19.88
CA ARG A 226 1.25 -8.04 -18.77
C ARG A 226 1.45 -6.54 -18.89
N TYR A 227 1.29 -5.83 -17.78
CA TYR A 227 1.42 -4.37 -17.74
C TYR A 227 2.51 -3.99 -16.74
N GLY A 228 3.32 -2.99 -17.12
CA GLY A 228 4.30 -2.37 -16.23
C GLY A 228 3.80 -0.98 -15.81
N LEU A 229 3.84 -0.70 -14.50
CA LEU A 229 3.53 0.63 -13.97
C LEU A 229 4.83 1.36 -13.64
N ILE A 230 5.14 2.40 -14.41
CA ILE A 230 6.37 3.20 -14.29
C ILE A 230 6.06 4.63 -13.82
N GLY A 231 7.01 5.26 -13.12
CA GLY A 231 6.83 6.60 -12.55
C GLY A 231 7.80 6.86 -11.39
N ARG A 232 7.96 8.14 -11.02
CA ARG A 232 8.79 8.56 -9.89
C ARG A 232 8.33 7.92 -8.58
N ASN A 233 9.24 7.78 -7.63
CA ASN A 233 8.88 7.40 -6.27
C ASN A 233 7.93 8.45 -5.66
N GLY A 234 6.94 7.99 -4.89
CA GLY A 234 5.95 8.88 -4.28
C GLY A 234 4.84 9.40 -5.22
N ILE A 235 4.81 9.03 -6.50
CA ILE A 235 3.71 9.39 -7.42
C ILE A 235 2.43 8.60 -7.18
N GLY A 236 2.46 7.60 -6.28
CA GLY A 236 1.29 6.80 -5.90
C GLY A 236 1.15 5.43 -6.58
N LYS A 237 2.23 4.88 -7.16
CA LYS A 237 2.25 3.54 -7.77
C LYS A 237 1.75 2.45 -6.81
N SER A 238 2.38 2.36 -5.64
CA SER A 238 2.01 1.37 -4.62
C SER A 238 0.61 1.63 -4.08
N THR A 239 0.17 2.90 -4.02
CA THR A 239 -1.19 3.27 -3.62
C THR A 239 -2.23 2.77 -4.63
N LEU A 240 -1.99 2.94 -5.93
CA LEU A 240 -2.87 2.42 -6.98
C LEU A 240 -2.98 0.89 -6.91
N LEU A 241 -1.84 0.19 -6.81
CA LEU A 241 -1.83 -1.27 -6.71
C LEU A 241 -2.56 -1.76 -5.45
N ARG A 242 -2.38 -1.07 -4.33
CA ARG A 242 -3.08 -1.34 -3.07
C ARG A 242 -4.59 -1.14 -3.19
N ASN A 243 -5.03 -0.04 -3.81
CA ASN A 243 -6.45 0.25 -4.05
C ASN A 243 -7.11 -0.81 -4.95
N ILE A 244 -6.37 -1.33 -5.95
CA ILE A 244 -6.82 -2.45 -6.79
C ILE A 244 -6.92 -3.74 -5.95
N ALA A 245 -5.90 -4.05 -5.15
CA ALA A 245 -5.83 -5.25 -4.32
C ALA A 245 -6.98 -5.34 -3.31
N TYR A 246 -7.26 -4.24 -2.60
CA TYR A 246 -8.36 -4.17 -1.64
C TYR A 246 -9.73 -3.89 -2.28
N ARG A 247 -9.82 -3.89 -3.62
CA ARG A 247 -11.03 -3.55 -4.40
C ARG A 247 -11.70 -2.25 -3.95
N GLU A 248 -10.91 -1.25 -3.56
CA GLU A 248 -11.38 0.12 -3.41
C GLU A 248 -11.77 0.70 -4.78
N LEU A 249 -11.19 0.15 -5.86
CA LEU A 249 -11.64 0.34 -7.23
C LEU A 249 -12.57 -0.81 -7.66
N ALA A 250 -13.54 -0.51 -8.53
CA ALA A 250 -14.59 -1.41 -8.96
C ALA A 250 -14.10 -2.56 -9.88
N VAL A 251 -13.25 -3.45 -9.35
CA VAL A 251 -12.79 -4.65 -10.05
C VAL A 251 -13.84 -5.76 -9.91
N PRO A 252 -14.23 -6.46 -11.00
CA PRO A 252 -15.23 -7.53 -10.94
C PRO A 252 -14.88 -8.64 -9.95
N THR A 253 -15.87 -9.08 -9.15
CA THR A 253 -15.69 -10.05 -8.04
C THR A 253 -15.19 -11.43 -8.47
N TYR A 254 -15.41 -11.80 -9.72
CA TYR A 254 -14.98 -13.07 -10.29
C TYR A 254 -13.52 -13.08 -10.80
N ILE A 255 -12.79 -11.98 -10.63
CA ILE A 255 -11.36 -11.89 -10.95
C ILE A 255 -10.60 -11.97 -9.63
N SER A 256 -9.70 -12.95 -9.49
CA SER A 256 -8.82 -13.05 -8.32
C SER A 256 -7.68 -12.04 -8.43
N ILE A 257 -7.35 -11.41 -7.31
CA ILE A 257 -6.24 -10.47 -7.21
C ILE A 257 -5.28 -11.00 -6.16
N LEU A 258 -4.03 -11.22 -6.56
CA LEU A 258 -2.93 -11.53 -5.65
C LEU A 258 -2.00 -10.33 -5.62
N PHE A 259 -1.83 -9.75 -4.43
CA PHE A 259 -0.97 -8.60 -4.21
C PHE A 259 0.30 -9.04 -3.48
N VAL A 260 1.44 -8.55 -3.95
CA VAL A 260 2.75 -8.82 -3.34
C VAL A 260 3.31 -7.50 -2.83
N GLU A 261 3.62 -7.45 -1.54
CA GLU A 261 4.19 -6.27 -0.92
C GLU A 261 5.65 -6.06 -1.32
N GLN A 262 6.07 -4.80 -1.35
CA GLN A 262 7.41 -4.41 -1.80
C GLN A 262 8.52 -4.78 -0.80
N GLU A 263 8.20 -4.85 0.49
CA GLU A 263 9.13 -5.20 1.56
C GLU A 263 8.49 -6.25 2.46
N MET A 264 8.98 -7.49 2.38
CA MET A 264 8.60 -8.55 3.32
C MET A 264 9.67 -8.62 4.42
N ALA A 265 9.26 -8.60 5.68
CA ALA A 265 10.16 -8.95 6.77
C ALA A 265 10.57 -10.42 6.60
N GLY A 266 11.84 -10.65 6.24
CA GLY A 266 12.36 -12.00 6.06
C GLY A 266 12.23 -12.80 7.35
N ASP A 267 11.50 -13.91 7.28
CA ASP A 267 11.38 -14.88 8.36
C ASP A 267 12.12 -16.18 7.99
N ASP A 268 12.26 -17.08 8.96
CA ASP A 268 12.86 -18.39 8.72
C ASP A 268 11.92 -19.35 7.96
N THR A 269 10.78 -18.87 7.45
CA THR A 269 9.85 -19.71 6.69
C THR A 269 10.46 -20.01 5.31
N PRO A 270 10.56 -21.29 4.90
CA PRO A 270 11.03 -21.62 3.57
C PRO A 270 10.20 -20.93 2.47
N ALA A 271 10.85 -20.46 1.40
CA ALA A 271 10.19 -19.72 0.32
C ALA A 271 8.95 -20.44 -0.23
N ILE A 272 9.03 -21.76 -0.44
CA ILE A 272 7.89 -22.55 -0.91
C ILE A 272 6.71 -22.51 0.06
N ARG A 273 6.96 -22.60 1.38
CA ARG A 273 5.90 -22.49 2.39
C ARG A 273 5.33 -21.09 2.48
N SER A 274 6.14 -20.06 2.27
CA SER A 274 5.67 -18.68 2.22
C SER A 274 4.70 -18.47 1.05
N VAL A 275 5.03 -18.98 -0.14
CA VAL A 275 4.14 -18.95 -1.31
C VAL A 275 2.86 -19.75 -1.07
N LEU A 276 2.95 -20.94 -0.47
CA LEU A 276 1.77 -21.76 -0.17
C LEU A 276 0.86 -21.12 0.88
N LYS A 277 1.42 -20.39 1.86
CA LYS A 277 0.66 -19.62 2.85
C LYS A 277 -0.01 -18.39 2.27
N ALA A 278 0.50 -17.84 1.16
CA ALA A 278 -0.11 -16.70 0.48
C ALA A 278 -1.49 -17.04 -0.13
N ASP A 279 -1.78 -18.32 -0.35
CA ASP A 279 -3.13 -18.78 -0.67
C ASP A 279 -3.96 -18.91 0.61
N ILE A 280 -4.57 -17.78 0.99
CA ILE A 280 -5.40 -17.65 2.18
C ILE A 280 -6.57 -18.65 2.15
N PHE A 281 -7.11 -18.96 0.97
CA PHE A 281 -8.22 -19.90 0.82
C PHE A 281 -7.81 -21.33 1.07
N ARG A 282 -6.70 -21.75 0.47
CA ARG A 282 -6.13 -23.07 0.72
C ARG A 282 -5.81 -23.27 2.19
N GLU A 283 -5.14 -22.29 2.79
CA GLU A 283 -4.75 -22.32 4.20
C GLU A 283 -5.97 -22.41 5.12
N GLN A 284 -7.05 -21.69 4.83
CA GLN A 284 -8.28 -21.79 5.61
C GLN A 284 -9.00 -23.13 5.43
N LEU A 285 -9.11 -23.64 4.21
CA LEU A 285 -9.73 -24.95 3.96
C LEU A 285 -8.97 -26.06 4.70
N LEU A 286 -7.63 -26.02 4.73
CA LEU A 286 -6.80 -26.95 5.50
C LEU A 286 -6.98 -26.78 7.02
N ARG A 287 -7.15 -25.55 7.52
CA ARG A 287 -7.46 -25.30 8.94
C ARG A 287 -8.83 -25.86 9.32
N ASP A 288 -9.84 -25.62 8.49
CA ASP A 288 -11.21 -26.10 8.70
C ASP A 288 -11.25 -27.64 8.65
N GLU A 289 -10.55 -28.25 7.70
CA GLU A 289 -10.38 -29.70 7.61
C GLU A 289 -9.74 -30.27 8.89
N ALA A 290 -8.63 -29.69 9.34
CA ALA A 290 -7.93 -30.12 10.56
C ALA A 290 -8.80 -29.95 11.81
N ALA A 291 -9.58 -28.87 11.89
CA ALA A 291 -10.52 -28.62 12.98
C ALA A 291 -11.64 -29.66 13.00
N ILE A 292 -12.28 -29.92 11.86
CA ILE A 292 -13.33 -30.94 11.73
C ILE A 292 -12.79 -32.32 12.08
N ASN A 293 -11.62 -32.70 11.56
CA ASN A 293 -10.98 -33.97 11.88
C ASN A 293 -10.66 -34.12 13.37
N LYS A 294 -10.29 -33.04 14.05
CA LYS A 294 -10.07 -33.04 15.50
C LYS A 294 -11.37 -33.26 16.27
N VAL A 295 -12.46 -32.62 15.85
CA VAL A 295 -13.78 -32.79 16.46
C VAL A 295 -14.30 -34.22 16.23
N LEU A 296 -14.18 -34.74 15.01
CA LEU A 296 -14.57 -36.13 14.69
C LEU A 296 -13.83 -37.15 15.58
N LYS A 297 -12.52 -36.98 15.78
CA LYS A 297 -11.74 -37.81 16.71
C LYS A 297 -12.26 -37.73 18.15
N SER A 298 -12.64 -36.55 18.63
CA SER A 298 -13.19 -36.39 19.98
C SER A 298 -14.58 -37.05 20.13
N LEU A 299 -15.36 -37.11 19.05
CA LEU A 299 -16.66 -37.80 19.01
C LEU A 299 -16.54 -39.32 18.93
N ASP A 300 -15.36 -39.86 18.62
CA ASP A 300 -15.05 -41.30 18.65
C ASP A 300 -14.63 -41.80 20.05
N GLU A 301 -14.34 -40.89 20.99
CA GLU A 301 -13.99 -41.26 22.36
C GLU A 301 -15.19 -41.86 23.13
N PRO A 302 -14.97 -42.77 24.09
CA PRO A 302 -16.03 -43.56 24.73
C PRO A 302 -17.02 -42.75 25.59
N SER A 303 -16.83 -41.44 25.78
CA SER A 303 -17.77 -40.53 26.46
C SER A 303 -17.60 -39.09 25.97
N PRO A 304 -18.10 -38.76 24.75
CA PRO A 304 -17.97 -37.41 24.21
C PRO A 304 -18.77 -36.43 25.05
N LEU A 305 -18.12 -35.33 25.42
CA LEU A 305 -18.75 -34.22 26.13
C LEU A 305 -19.20 -33.17 25.12
N ASP A 306 -20.34 -32.54 25.37
CA ASP A 306 -20.76 -31.35 24.62
C ASP A 306 -19.99 -30.09 25.07
N ASP A 307 -20.27 -28.95 24.44
CA ASP A 307 -19.64 -27.67 24.77
C ASP A 307 -19.95 -27.19 26.20
N ARG A 308 -20.91 -27.84 26.89
CA ARG A 308 -21.33 -27.58 28.27
C ARG A 308 -20.75 -28.58 29.26
N GLY A 309 -20.00 -29.59 28.79
CA GLY A 309 -19.42 -30.64 29.63
C GLY A 309 -20.40 -31.75 30.02
N GLU A 310 -21.51 -31.90 29.30
CA GLU A 310 -22.48 -32.98 29.47
C GLU A 310 -22.24 -34.12 28.48
N VAL A 311 -22.50 -35.35 28.90
CA VAL A 311 -22.31 -36.53 28.04
C VAL A 311 -23.34 -36.50 26.91
N MET A 312 -22.86 -36.51 25.68
CA MET A 312 -23.73 -36.47 24.51
C MET A 312 -24.55 -37.76 24.34
N SER A 313 -25.80 -37.63 23.88
CA SER A 313 -26.60 -38.79 23.51
C SER A 313 -26.04 -39.45 22.24
N LYS A 314 -26.25 -40.76 22.09
CA LYS A 314 -25.79 -41.49 20.89
C LYS A 314 -26.35 -40.90 19.59
N HIS A 315 -27.61 -40.46 19.62
CA HIS A 315 -28.26 -39.85 18.46
C HIS A 315 -27.61 -38.51 18.10
N ASP A 316 -27.26 -37.69 19.09
CA ASP A 316 -26.61 -36.39 18.86
C ASP A 316 -25.18 -36.54 18.36
N ILE A 317 -24.46 -37.57 18.82
CA ILE A 317 -23.12 -37.92 18.32
C ILE A 317 -23.20 -38.31 16.85
N GLU A 318 -24.15 -39.18 16.49
CA GLU A 318 -24.32 -39.66 15.12
C GLU A 318 -24.77 -38.53 14.16
N ALA A 319 -25.67 -37.67 14.62
CA ALA A 319 -26.09 -36.48 13.86
C ALA A 319 -24.92 -35.51 13.61
N LYS A 320 -24.13 -35.17 14.63
CA LYS A 320 -22.95 -34.29 14.47
C LYS A 320 -21.89 -34.92 13.56
N LYS A 321 -21.67 -36.25 13.65
CA LYS A 321 -20.73 -36.95 12.77
C LYS A 321 -21.15 -36.88 11.32
N ASN A 322 -22.43 -37.08 11.02
CA ASN A 322 -22.94 -36.97 9.66
C ASN A 322 -22.80 -35.54 9.12
N GLU A 323 -23.18 -34.52 9.90
CA GLU A 323 -23.03 -33.11 9.51
C GLU A 323 -21.56 -32.73 9.24
N LEU A 324 -20.65 -33.09 10.15
CA LEU A 324 -19.21 -32.84 9.98
C LEU A 324 -18.63 -33.63 8.82
N GLY A 325 -19.12 -34.85 8.55
CA GLY A 325 -18.74 -35.65 7.40
C GLY A 325 -19.14 -34.99 6.07
N ASP A 326 -20.35 -34.44 5.99
CA ASP A 326 -20.83 -33.69 4.82
C ASP A 326 -20.01 -32.41 4.59
N GLN A 327 -19.70 -31.67 5.67
CA GLN A 327 -18.82 -30.49 5.60
C GLN A 327 -17.41 -30.86 5.13
N LEU A 328 -16.84 -31.95 5.66
CA LEU A 328 -15.52 -32.44 5.26
C LEU A 328 -15.49 -32.82 3.78
N ASN A 329 -16.52 -33.51 3.29
CA ASN A 329 -16.64 -33.85 1.86
C ASN A 329 -16.70 -32.61 0.97
N SER A 330 -17.42 -31.57 1.40
CA SER A 330 -17.49 -30.28 0.69
C SER A 330 -16.12 -29.58 0.64
N ILE A 331 -15.39 -29.56 1.76
CA ILE A 331 -14.04 -28.99 1.84
C ILE A 331 -13.06 -29.77 0.96
N MET A 332 -13.11 -31.11 1.00
CA MET A 332 -12.29 -31.98 0.16
C MET A 332 -12.51 -31.73 -1.33
N THR A 333 -13.77 -31.60 -1.75
CA THR A 333 -14.11 -31.27 -3.14
C THR A 333 -13.50 -29.93 -3.56
N LYS A 334 -13.59 -28.91 -2.71
CA LYS A 334 -12.98 -27.59 -2.97
C LYS A 334 -11.46 -27.64 -3.02
N LEU A 335 -10.81 -28.40 -2.13
CA LEU A 335 -9.36 -28.59 -2.14
C LEU A 335 -8.89 -29.29 -3.42
N THR A 336 -9.67 -30.27 -3.92
CA THR A 336 -9.39 -30.92 -5.20
C THR A 336 -9.59 -29.98 -6.38
N ASP A 337 -10.62 -29.13 -6.37
CA ASP A 337 -10.88 -28.15 -7.43
C ASP A 337 -9.78 -27.08 -7.53
N ILE A 338 -9.17 -26.72 -6.40
CA ILE A 338 -8.05 -25.77 -6.32
C ILE A 338 -6.70 -26.48 -6.63
N GLU A 339 -6.72 -27.80 -6.87
CA GLU A 339 -5.52 -28.62 -7.10
C GLU A 339 -4.48 -28.50 -5.98
N SER A 340 -4.93 -28.35 -4.73
CA SER A 340 -4.09 -28.12 -3.54
C SER A 340 -2.91 -29.10 -3.42
N ASP A 341 -3.14 -30.36 -3.80
CA ASP A 341 -2.15 -31.43 -3.71
C ASP A 341 -1.01 -31.32 -4.72
N LYS A 342 -1.20 -30.59 -5.83
CA LYS A 342 -0.14 -30.36 -6.83
C LYS A 342 0.84 -29.27 -6.41
N ALA A 343 0.45 -28.44 -5.43
CA ALA A 343 1.24 -27.31 -4.98
C ALA A 343 2.42 -27.72 -4.08
N GLU A 344 2.33 -28.90 -3.44
CA GLU A 344 3.41 -29.45 -2.62
C GLU A 344 4.33 -30.32 -3.49
N ALA A 345 5.61 -29.94 -3.55
CA ALA A 345 6.63 -30.76 -4.20
C ALA A 345 6.78 -32.08 -3.42
N LYS A 346 6.60 -33.21 -4.10
CA LYS A 346 6.93 -34.55 -3.59
C LYS A 346 8.42 -34.72 -3.31
#